data_AF-A0A958QFK9-F1
#
_entry.id   AF-A0A958QFK9-F1
#
_cell.length_a   1.000
_cell.length_b   1.000
_cell.length_c   1.000
_cell.angle_alpha   90.00
_cell.angle_beta   90.00
_cell.angle_gamma   90.00
#
_symmetry.space_group_name_H-M   'P 1'
#
loop_
_entity.id
_entity.type
_entity.pdbx_description
1 polymer ?
#
loop_
_entity_poly.entity_id
_entity_poly.type
_entity_poly.pdbx_seq_one_letter_code
_entity_poly.pdbx_strand_id
1 'polypeptide(L)'
;MNNLAQNVWPLGEARRRRSIPASAVGEHPGESESGAKVSVERELRFFMPLSLLGEYLDVKKLRRCHIEQHYFSAEHFPLISIFAGEMAGVGLLPKDLRITQARIRTISSDGSGSESCLEIKGRQPHHDTLERLEFSVPIKRESFKRLRELAGGGCLTKSRYHAPGVISINNRDRARVIAEIDVYDLVGKTRQLTGCSEKHDFATIDLEIPDKGLLGPLADGKHSLDFLFHAISLTDHDKRIQKALSSQRIARKGLDRRALDALLQLHEQYHRNGE
;
A
#
# COMPACT_ATOMS: atom_id res chain seq x y z
N MET A 1 -12.26 35.67 16.87
CA MET A 1 -10.83 35.64 16.50
C MET A 1 -10.15 34.54 17.30
N ASN A 2 -9.61 33.57 16.55
CA ASN A 2 -8.56 32.59 16.85
C ASN A 2 -8.64 31.69 18.10
N ASN A 3 -8.94 30.41 17.85
CA ASN A 3 -8.14 29.28 18.33
C ASN A 3 -8.38 28.06 17.41
N LEU A 4 -7.76 28.10 16.23
CA LEU A 4 -7.52 26.92 15.38
C LEU A 4 -6.34 26.14 15.98
N ALA A 5 -6.61 25.35 17.03
CA ALA A 5 -5.69 24.32 17.48
C ALA A 5 -5.90 23.10 16.56
N GLN A 6 -5.02 22.92 15.58
CA GLN A 6 -4.01 21.87 15.63
C GLN A 6 -4.57 20.46 15.81
N ASN A 7 -5.04 19.85 14.73
CA ASN A 7 -4.74 18.44 14.46
C ASN A 7 -3.45 18.37 13.62
N VAL A 8 -2.42 19.02 14.18
CA VAL A 8 -1.04 18.96 13.70
C VAL A 8 -0.53 17.56 14.01
N TRP A 9 -0.05 16.91 12.96
CA TRP A 9 0.85 15.76 13.00
C TRP A 9 1.81 15.85 14.21
N PRO A 10 1.82 14.92 15.16
CA PRO A 10 2.89 14.89 16.14
C PRO A 10 4.13 14.32 15.44
N LEU A 11 4.86 15.15 14.70
CA LEU A 11 6.24 14.87 14.35
C LEU A 11 7.05 14.98 15.65
N GLY A 12 7.22 13.85 16.33
CA GLY A 12 8.16 13.73 17.42
C GLY A 12 9.53 14.27 16.98
N GLU A 13 10.11 15.12 17.82
CA GLU A 13 11.37 15.83 17.60
C GLU A 13 12.44 14.97 16.91
N ALA A 14 12.73 15.31 15.65
CA ALA A 14 13.89 14.78 14.95
C ALA A 14 15.17 15.34 15.61
N ARG A 15 15.68 14.63 16.62
CA ARG A 15 17.02 14.87 17.15
C ARG A 15 18.04 14.71 16.03
N ARG A 16 18.66 15.84 15.67
CA ARG A 16 19.83 15.94 14.79
C ARG A 16 20.85 14.85 15.12
N ARG A 17 21.03 13.86 14.25
CA ARG A 17 22.28 13.09 14.17
C ARG A 17 22.61 12.77 12.70
N ARG A 18 23.71 13.41 12.28
CA ARG A 18 24.64 13.14 11.16
C ARG A 18 24.04 12.40 9.95
N SER A 19 23.77 13.22 8.93
CA SER A 19 23.63 12.89 7.52
C SER A 19 24.67 11.86 7.04
N ILE A 20 24.18 10.75 6.48
CA ILE A 20 24.92 9.95 5.51
C ILE A 20 24.78 10.69 4.15
N PRO A 21 25.86 10.88 3.38
CA PRO A 21 25.81 11.73 2.18
C PRO A 21 24.84 11.18 1.14
N ALA A 22 24.03 12.09 0.56
CA ALA A 22 23.17 11.87 -0.60
C ALA A 22 24.00 11.74 -1.90
N SER A 23 24.90 10.77 -1.93
CA SER A 23 25.83 10.52 -3.02
C SER A 23 25.91 9.01 -3.30
N ALA A 24 24.75 8.39 -3.49
CA ALA A 24 24.64 7.00 -3.96
C ALA A 24 23.30 6.71 -4.66
N VAL A 25 22.60 7.75 -5.14
CA VAL A 25 21.44 7.60 -6.03
C VAL A 25 21.85 8.17 -7.38
N GLY A 26 22.83 7.51 -7.98
CA GLY A 26 23.32 7.78 -9.31
C GLY A 26 23.23 6.50 -10.12
N GLU A 27 22.46 6.59 -11.19
CA GLU A 27 22.60 5.82 -12.43
C GLU A 27 22.08 4.37 -12.43
N HIS A 28 21.36 4.07 -13.52
CA HIS A 28 20.94 2.74 -13.91
C HIS A 28 22.04 1.70 -13.65
N PRO A 29 21.79 0.64 -12.86
CA PRO A 29 22.56 -0.58 -12.97
C PRO A 29 21.85 -1.50 -13.95
N GLY A 30 22.64 -2.08 -14.84
CA GLY A 30 22.20 -2.96 -15.92
C GLY A 30 21.37 -4.16 -15.46
N GLU A 31 20.74 -4.77 -16.45
CA GLU A 31 20.05 -6.04 -16.39
C GLU A 31 20.89 -7.07 -15.63
N SER A 32 20.61 -7.25 -14.33
CA SER A 32 21.00 -8.46 -13.63
C SER A 32 20.02 -9.54 -14.04
N GLU A 33 20.52 -10.64 -14.62
CA GLU A 33 19.72 -11.80 -15.06
C GLU A 33 18.85 -12.42 -13.94
N SER A 34 19.11 -12.09 -12.67
CA SER A 34 18.20 -12.32 -11.55
C SER A 34 17.26 -11.13 -11.36
N GLY A 35 16.05 -11.17 -11.93
CA GLY A 35 15.04 -10.09 -11.84
C GLY A 35 14.48 -9.78 -10.44
N ALA A 36 15.21 -10.10 -9.37
CA ALA A 36 14.87 -9.80 -7.98
C ALA A 36 15.10 -8.32 -7.64
N LYS A 37 14.14 -7.69 -6.96
CA LYS A 37 14.21 -6.29 -6.55
C LYS A 37 14.11 -6.18 -5.03
N VAL A 38 15.09 -5.53 -4.42
CA VAL A 38 15.02 -5.03 -3.04
C VAL A 38 14.69 -3.54 -3.13
N SER A 39 13.67 -3.08 -2.41
CA SER A 39 13.31 -1.67 -2.35
C SER A 39 12.93 -1.23 -0.95
N VAL A 40 13.09 0.07 -0.69
CA VAL A 40 12.51 0.73 0.49
C VAL A 40 11.20 1.36 0.06
N GLU A 41 10.09 0.77 0.50
CA GLU A 41 8.75 1.31 0.31
C GLU A 41 8.54 2.49 1.26
N ARG A 42 8.05 3.62 0.74
CA ARG A 42 7.65 4.81 1.50
C ARG A 42 6.21 5.15 1.15
N GLU A 43 5.27 4.55 1.87
CA GLU A 43 3.86 4.59 1.49
C GLU A 43 3.05 5.39 2.50
N LEU A 44 2.26 6.35 2.01
CA LEU A 44 1.16 6.93 2.76
C LEU A 44 -0.14 6.26 2.34
N ARG A 45 -0.94 5.85 3.32
CA ARG A 45 -2.22 5.22 3.07
C ARG A 45 -3.36 6.08 3.57
N PHE A 46 -4.32 6.30 2.68
CA PHE A 46 -5.58 6.98 2.96
C PHE A 46 -6.76 6.05 2.67
N PHE A 47 -7.91 6.41 3.21
CA PHE A 47 -9.17 5.71 3.04
C PHE A 47 -10.23 6.70 2.58
N MET A 48 -11.06 6.30 1.61
CA MET A 48 -12.08 7.17 1.04
C MET A 48 -13.34 6.37 0.72
N PRO A 49 -14.55 6.86 1.05
CA PRO A 49 -15.78 6.26 0.57
C PRO A 49 -15.83 6.19 -0.97
N LEU A 50 -16.30 5.08 -1.53
CA LEU A 50 -16.38 4.93 -3.00
C LEU A 50 -17.35 5.92 -3.64
N SER A 51 -18.41 6.31 -2.92
CA SER A 51 -19.38 7.30 -3.39
C SER A 51 -18.71 8.62 -3.78
N LEU A 52 -17.76 9.07 -2.95
CA LEU A 52 -17.02 10.30 -3.19
C LEU A 52 -15.95 10.13 -4.27
N LEU A 53 -15.32 8.96 -4.36
CA LEU A 53 -14.23 8.73 -5.32
C LEU A 53 -14.66 9.05 -6.77
N GLY A 54 -15.89 8.68 -7.15
CA GLY A 54 -16.43 8.92 -8.49
C GLY A 54 -16.75 10.38 -8.79
N GLU A 55 -16.87 11.23 -7.77
CA GLU A 55 -17.10 12.67 -7.93
C GLU A 55 -15.80 13.41 -8.29
N TYR A 56 -14.66 12.95 -7.75
CA TYR A 56 -13.36 13.59 -7.94
C TYR A 56 -12.48 12.93 -9.00
N LEU A 57 -12.78 11.69 -9.39
CA LEU A 57 -11.98 10.96 -10.36
C LEU A 57 -12.84 10.31 -11.44
N ASP A 58 -12.54 10.67 -12.69
CA ASP A 58 -13.02 9.92 -13.85
C ASP A 58 -12.20 8.62 -13.98
N VAL A 59 -12.57 7.63 -13.17
CA VAL A 59 -11.89 6.32 -13.08
C VAL A 59 -11.84 5.58 -14.43
N LYS A 60 -12.68 5.94 -15.40
CA LYS A 60 -12.66 5.34 -16.76
C LYS A 60 -11.47 5.81 -17.59
N LYS A 61 -10.89 6.98 -17.27
CA LYS A 61 -9.70 7.52 -17.94
C LYS A 61 -8.39 7.07 -17.30
N LEU A 62 -8.46 6.46 -16.12
CA LEU A 62 -7.28 6.02 -15.40
C LEU A 62 -6.81 4.66 -15.92
N ARG A 63 -5.49 4.47 -15.93
CA ARG A 63 -4.92 3.14 -16.13
C ARG A 63 -5.41 2.24 -15.00
N ARG A 64 -5.92 1.07 -15.36
CA ARG A 64 -6.43 0.06 -14.44
C ARG A 64 -5.65 -1.23 -14.60
N CYS A 65 -5.43 -1.94 -13.49
CA CYS A 65 -5.06 -3.35 -13.49
C CYS A 65 -5.89 -4.11 -12.47
N HIS A 66 -5.97 -5.43 -12.66
CA HIS A 66 -6.51 -6.35 -11.67
C HIS A 66 -5.36 -6.99 -10.90
N ILE A 67 -5.51 -7.08 -9.59
CA ILE A 67 -4.50 -7.65 -8.70
C ILE A 67 -5.13 -8.79 -7.90
N GLU A 68 -4.57 -9.98 -8.04
CA GLU A 68 -4.87 -11.14 -7.20
C GLU A 68 -3.69 -11.38 -6.24
N GLN A 69 -3.99 -11.62 -4.97
CA GLN A 69 -2.98 -11.80 -3.92
C GLN A 69 -3.28 -13.04 -3.09
N HIS A 70 -2.31 -13.94 -2.99
CA HIS A 70 -2.38 -15.12 -2.12
C HIS A 70 -1.38 -14.96 -0.98
N TYR A 71 -1.88 -14.89 0.25
CA TYR A 71 -1.05 -14.65 1.42
C TYR A 71 -0.54 -15.95 2.03
N PHE A 72 0.69 -15.94 2.52
CA PHE A 72 1.23 -17.05 3.32
C PHE A 72 0.94 -16.84 4.81
N SER A 73 0.69 -17.95 5.51
CA SER A 73 0.69 -17.97 6.98
C SER A 73 2.12 -17.79 7.52
N ALA A 74 2.25 -17.19 8.70
CA ALA A 74 3.56 -16.90 9.30
C ALA A 74 4.44 -18.14 9.51
N GLU A 75 3.83 -19.32 9.73
CA GLU A 75 4.52 -20.61 9.82
C GLU A 75 5.34 -20.95 8.57
N HIS A 76 4.95 -20.44 7.41
CA HIS A 76 5.64 -20.68 6.14
C HIS A 76 6.75 -19.65 5.85
N PHE A 77 6.87 -18.56 6.63
CA PHE A 77 7.86 -17.50 6.34
C PHE A 77 9.30 -17.99 6.25
N PRO A 78 9.80 -18.90 7.12
CA PRO A 78 11.17 -19.43 6.98
C PRO A 78 11.39 -20.14 5.63
N LEU A 79 10.44 -20.98 5.23
CA LEU A 79 10.49 -21.71 3.96
C LEU A 79 10.43 -20.75 2.76
N ILE A 80 9.50 -19.79 2.79
CA ILE A 80 9.33 -18.79 1.74
C ILE A 80 10.56 -17.88 1.60
N SER A 81 11.23 -17.56 2.71
CA SER A 81 12.48 -16.80 2.67
C SER A 81 13.61 -17.55 1.98
N ILE A 82 13.71 -18.87 2.15
CA ILE A 82 14.70 -19.71 1.46
C ILE A 82 14.39 -19.75 -0.02
N PHE A 83 13.14 -20.08 -0.40
CA PHE A 83 12.72 -20.09 -1.80
C PHE A 83 13.00 -18.75 -2.50
N ALA A 84 12.66 -17.64 -1.86
CA ALA A 84 12.89 -16.30 -2.40
C ALA A 84 14.39 -16.00 -2.57
N GLY A 85 15.22 -16.41 -1.61
CA GLY A 85 16.68 -16.27 -1.69
C GLY A 85 17.31 -17.10 -2.80
N GLU A 86 16.86 -18.35 -2.96
CA GLU A 86 17.28 -19.24 -4.05
C GLU A 86 16.88 -18.68 -5.43
N MET A 87 15.63 -18.24 -5.59
CA MET A 87 15.14 -17.68 -6.86
C MET A 87 15.86 -16.39 -7.26
N ALA A 88 16.35 -15.63 -6.28
CA ALA A 88 17.13 -14.42 -6.50
C ALA A 88 18.64 -14.67 -6.61
N GLY A 89 19.10 -15.92 -6.46
CA GLY A 89 20.53 -16.25 -6.52
C GLY A 89 21.36 -15.76 -5.32
N VAL A 90 20.71 -15.32 -4.24
CA VAL A 90 21.38 -14.78 -3.03
C VAL A 90 21.36 -15.75 -1.85
N GLY A 91 20.71 -16.91 -2.00
CA GLY A 91 20.62 -17.98 -1.01
C GLY A 91 19.69 -17.66 0.16
N LEU A 92 19.92 -16.54 0.88
CA LEU A 92 19.06 -16.07 1.97
C LEU A 92 18.80 -14.58 1.86
N LEU A 93 17.56 -14.19 2.19
CA LEU A 93 17.19 -12.78 2.31
C LEU A 93 17.91 -12.11 3.49
N PRO A 94 18.03 -10.77 3.49
CA PRO A 94 18.65 -10.03 4.57
C PRO A 94 18.09 -10.42 5.94
N LYS A 95 18.97 -10.74 6.90
CA LYS A 95 18.60 -11.25 8.24
C LYS A 95 17.76 -10.24 9.05
N ASP A 96 17.88 -8.96 8.73
CA ASP A 96 17.17 -7.83 9.32
C ASP A 96 15.72 -7.68 8.80
N LEU A 97 15.33 -8.38 7.74
CA LEU A 97 14.01 -8.22 7.11
C LEU A 97 12.87 -8.48 8.10
N ARG A 98 13.01 -9.41 9.06
CA ARG A 98 11.96 -9.79 10.03
C ARG A 98 10.57 -9.81 9.38
N ILE A 99 10.31 -10.84 8.57
CA ILE A 99 9.15 -10.94 7.69
C ILE A 99 7.85 -10.73 8.48
N THR A 100 7.04 -9.77 8.05
CA THR A 100 5.70 -9.53 8.61
C THR A 100 4.59 -9.95 7.64
N GLN A 101 4.91 -9.99 6.35
CA GLN A 101 3.98 -10.36 5.30
C GLN A 101 4.74 -11.04 4.17
N ALA A 102 4.18 -12.13 3.68
CA ALA A 102 4.62 -12.75 2.44
C ALA A 102 3.37 -13.08 1.61
N ARG A 103 3.46 -12.88 0.30
CA ARG A 103 2.36 -13.16 -0.64
C ARG A 103 2.87 -13.48 -2.03
N ILE A 104 2.06 -14.19 -2.80
CA ILE A 104 2.12 -14.15 -4.25
C ILE A 104 1.23 -13.00 -4.70
N ARG A 105 1.73 -12.12 -5.56
CA ARG A 105 0.93 -11.08 -6.23
C ARG A 105 0.92 -11.36 -7.72
N THR A 106 -0.28 -11.40 -8.30
CA THR A 106 -0.49 -11.47 -9.74
C THR A 106 -1.14 -10.17 -10.19
N ILE A 107 -0.56 -9.53 -11.19
CA ILE A 107 -1.09 -8.32 -11.81
C ILE A 107 -1.49 -8.66 -13.24
N SER A 108 -2.75 -8.42 -13.56
CA SER A 108 -3.30 -8.56 -14.90
C SER A 108 -3.65 -7.17 -15.41
N SER A 109 -3.03 -6.76 -16.51
CA SER A 109 -3.34 -5.49 -17.19
C SER A 109 -4.08 -5.78 -18.48
N ASP A 110 -4.97 -4.88 -18.89
CA ASP A 110 -5.74 -5.04 -20.12
C ASP A 110 -4.78 -5.18 -21.33
N GLY A 111 -4.88 -6.31 -22.04
CA GLY A 111 -4.11 -6.59 -23.25
C GLY A 111 -2.63 -6.96 -23.07
N SER A 112 -2.09 -7.00 -21.84
CA SER A 112 -0.64 -7.19 -21.57
C SER A 112 -0.30 -8.49 -20.85
N GLY A 113 -1.27 -9.40 -20.68
CA GLY A 113 -1.07 -10.66 -19.97
C GLY A 113 -1.06 -10.48 -18.45
N SER A 114 -0.64 -11.52 -17.73
CA SER A 114 -0.56 -11.52 -16.27
C SER A 114 0.85 -11.84 -15.82
N GLU A 115 1.36 -11.02 -14.91
CA GLU A 115 2.68 -11.19 -14.30
C GLU A 115 2.49 -11.58 -12.84
N SER A 116 3.31 -12.53 -12.36
CA SER A 116 3.26 -12.97 -10.97
C SER A 116 4.62 -12.80 -10.30
N CYS A 117 4.60 -12.34 -9.07
CA CYS A 117 5.79 -12.23 -8.22
C CYS A 117 5.53 -12.79 -6.82
N LEU A 118 6.59 -13.24 -6.17
CA LEU A 118 6.65 -13.51 -4.75
C LEU A 118 7.12 -12.23 -4.05
N GLU A 119 6.30 -11.69 -3.17
CA GLU A 119 6.58 -10.48 -2.41
C GLU A 119 6.70 -10.77 -0.92
N ILE A 120 7.75 -10.25 -0.31
CA ILE A 120 8.04 -10.37 1.11
C ILE A 120 8.28 -8.97 1.66
N LYS A 121 7.48 -8.60 2.66
CA LYS A 121 7.60 -7.32 3.34
C LYS A 121 8.10 -7.51 4.76
N GLY A 122 9.10 -6.71 5.09
CA GLY A 122 9.74 -6.73 6.39
C GLY A 122 8.95 -6.01 7.47
N ARG A 123 9.51 -5.99 8.67
CA ARG A 123 8.98 -5.14 9.75
C ARG A 123 9.35 -3.69 9.48
N GLN A 124 8.39 -2.79 9.64
CA GLN A 124 8.65 -1.36 9.71
C GLN A 124 9.48 -1.07 10.99
N PRO A 125 10.69 -0.50 10.88
CA PRO A 125 11.63 -0.43 12.00
C PRO A 125 11.09 0.41 13.16
N HIS A 126 10.34 1.47 12.87
CA HIS A 126 9.63 2.29 13.85
C HIS A 126 8.21 2.59 13.38
N HIS A 127 7.26 2.80 14.31
CA HIS A 127 5.89 3.17 13.97
C HIS A 127 5.82 4.53 13.23
N ASP A 128 6.79 5.42 13.48
CA ASP A 128 6.82 6.77 12.91
C ASP A 128 7.55 6.84 11.57
N THR A 129 8.20 5.76 11.12
CA THR A 129 8.94 5.73 9.86
C THR A 129 8.07 5.16 8.76
N LEU A 130 7.75 5.91 7.71
CA LEU A 130 7.03 5.40 6.52
C LEU A 130 7.77 4.31 5.74
N GLU A 131 9.00 3.97 6.15
CA GLU A 131 9.91 3.09 5.42
C GLU A 131 9.73 1.63 5.82
N ARG A 132 9.60 0.77 4.82
CA ARG A 132 9.61 -0.68 5.00
C ARG A 132 10.44 -1.35 3.91
N LEU A 133 11.24 -2.34 4.29
CA LEU A 133 11.94 -3.18 3.32
C LEU A 133 10.95 -4.10 2.62
N GLU A 134 10.98 -4.07 1.29
CA GLU A 134 10.24 -4.97 0.43
C GLU A 134 11.19 -5.71 -0.50
N PHE A 135 10.91 -7.00 -0.66
CA PHE A 135 11.61 -7.89 -1.55
C PHE A 135 10.61 -8.51 -2.52
N SER A 136 10.88 -8.42 -3.82
CA SER A 136 9.99 -8.92 -4.86
C SER A 136 10.78 -9.71 -5.91
N VAL A 137 10.31 -10.91 -6.24
CA VAL A 137 10.93 -11.79 -7.24
C VAL A 137 9.87 -12.28 -8.22
N PRO A 138 10.05 -12.10 -9.53
CA PRO A 138 9.19 -12.69 -10.56
C PRO A 138 9.16 -14.21 -10.43
N ILE A 139 7.97 -14.80 -10.53
CA ILE A 139 7.81 -16.26 -10.45
C ILE A 139 7.29 -16.84 -11.77
N LYS A 140 7.92 -17.93 -12.22
CA LYS A 140 7.46 -18.70 -13.38
C LYS A 140 6.17 -19.46 -13.03
N ARG A 141 5.41 -19.83 -14.06
CA ARG A 141 4.11 -20.53 -13.92
C ARG A 141 4.18 -21.81 -13.08
N GLU A 142 5.27 -22.58 -13.19
CA GLU A 142 5.46 -23.81 -12.43
C GLU A 142 5.65 -23.53 -10.93
N SER A 143 6.50 -22.56 -10.59
CA SER A 143 6.70 -22.10 -9.21
C SER A 143 5.43 -21.50 -8.63
N PHE A 144 4.65 -20.76 -9.43
CA PHE A 144 3.36 -20.20 -9.02
C PHE A 144 2.41 -21.29 -8.50
N LYS A 145 2.25 -22.41 -9.22
CA LYS A 145 1.33 -23.48 -8.79
C LYS A 145 1.72 -24.05 -7.42
N ARG A 146 3.00 -24.37 -7.25
CA ARG A 146 3.54 -24.93 -5.99
C ARG A 146 3.41 -23.93 -4.82
N LEU A 147 3.80 -22.67 -5.05
CA LEU A 147 3.71 -21.64 -4.02
C LEU A 147 2.26 -21.33 -3.65
N ARG A 148 1.34 -21.34 -4.62
CA ARG A 148 -0.09 -21.09 -4.38
C ARG A 148 -0.72 -22.15 -3.48
N GLU A 149 -0.33 -23.42 -3.62
CA GLU A 149 -0.79 -24.51 -2.75
C GLU A 149 -0.37 -24.29 -1.28
N LEU A 150 0.77 -23.61 -1.05
CA LEU A 150 1.26 -23.25 0.29
C LEU A 150 0.61 -21.96 0.84
N ALA A 151 0.00 -21.14 -0.02
CA ALA A 151 -0.56 -19.83 0.34
C ALA A 151 -1.93 -19.94 1.02
N GLY A 152 -1.98 -20.60 2.20
CA GLY A 152 -3.19 -20.81 3.00
C GLY A 152 -3.63 -19.61 3.86
N GLY A 153 -2.90 -18.49 3.80
CA GLY A 153 -3.13 -17.31 4.64
C GLY A 153 -4.32 -16.44 4.22
N GLY A 154 -4.93 -16.73 3.06
CA GLY A 154 -6.07 -16.00 2.50
C GLY A 154 -5.81 -15.52 1.08
N CYS A 155 -6.88 -15.20 0.35
CA CYS A 155 -6.81 -14.66 -1.00
C CYS A 155 -7.58 -13.34 -1.06
N LEU A 156 -7.06 -12.37 -1.80
CA LEU A 156 -7.67 -11.08 -2.04
C LEU A 156 -7.53 -10.69 -3.49
N THR A 157 -8.64 -10.29 -4.09
CA THR A 157 -8.69 -9.67 -5.41
C THR A 157 -9.07 -8.21 -5.27
N LYS A 158 -8.48 -7.36 -6.10
CA LYS A 158 -8.78 -5.93 -6.16
C LYS A 158 -8.53 -5.36 -7.55
N SER A 159 -9.25 -4.30 -7.87
CA SER A 159 -8.98 -3.45 -9.01
C SER A 159 -8.17 -2.25 -8.55
N ARG A 160 -7.02 -2.01 -9.18
CA ARG A 160 -6.16 -0.87 -8.88
C ARG A 160 -6.21 0.15 -10.02
N TYR A 161 -6.45 1.40 -9.67
CA TYR A 161 -6.43 2.55 -10.59
C TYR A 161 -5.21 3.42 -10.27
N HIS A 162 -4.54 3.90 -11.31
CA HIS A 162 -3.37 4.76 -11.15
C HIS A 162 -3.74 6.21 -11.48
N ALA A 163 -3.80 7.07 -10.47
CA ALA A 163 -4.04 8.49 -10.62
C ALA A 163 -2.70 9.25 -10.58
N PRO A 164 -2.19 9.73 -11.72
CA PRO A 164 -0.97 10.53 -11.74
C PRO A 164 -1.21 11.90 -11.09
N GLY A 165 -0.23 12.37 -10.35
CA GLY A 165 -0.28 13.66 -9.69
C GLY A 165 1.08 14.31 -9.54
N VAL A 166 1.07 15.50 -8.96
CA VAL A 166 2.28 16.29 -8.75
C VAL A 166 2.23 16.93 -7.38
N ILE A 167 3.35 16.91 -6.65
CA ILE A 167 3.56 17.65 -5.41
C ILE A 167 4.49 18.83 -5.72
N SER A 168 4.10 20.04 -5.33
CA SER A 168 4.84 21.27 -5.56
C SER A 168 5.82 21.54 -4.43
N ILE A 169 7.09 21.76 -4.78
CA ILE A 169 8.18 22.07 -3.85
C ILE A 169 8.58 23.52 -4.10
N ASN A 170 8.45 24.38 -3.09
CA ASN A 170 8.87 25.79 -3.13
C ASN A 170 8.35 26.59 -4.35
N ASN A 171 7.09 26.37 -4.74
CA ASN A 171 6.37 27.08 -5.81
C ASN A 171 7.00 27.02 -7.22
N ARG A 172 8.03 26.20 -7.45
CA ARG A 172 8.71 26.09 -8.76
C ARG A 172 9.00 24.65 -9.15
N ASP A 173 9.44 23.83 -8.19
CA ASP A 173 9.78 22.44 -8.44
C ASP A 173 8.57 21.54 -8.25
N ARG A 174 8.56 20.42 -8.96
CA ARG A 174 7.42 19.51 -9.04
C ARG A 174 7.90 18.06 -8.99
N ALA A 175 7.51 17.32 -7.96
CA ALA A 175 7.72 15.88 -7.89
C ALA A 175 6.50 15.16 -8.47
N ARG A 176 6.72 14.31 -9.48
CA ARG A 176 5.67 13.43 -10.00
C ARG A 176 5.43 12.30 -9.00
N VAL A 177 4.16 12.02 -8.75
CA VAL A 177 3.70 10.93 -7.90
C VAL A 177 2.56 10.19 -8.58
N ILE A 178 2.32 8.95 -8.15
CA ILE A 178 1.17 8.16 -8.58
C ILE A 178 0.44 7.71 -7.33
N ALA A 179 -0.84 8.07 -7.23
CA ALA A 179 -1.72 7.49 -6.24
C ALA A 179 -2.28 6.17 -6.78
N GLU A 180 -2.05 5.09 -6.05
CA GLU A 180 -2.60 3.77 -6.31
C GLU A 180 -3.91 3.62 -5.55
N ILE A 181 -5.02 3.56 -6.28
CA ILE A 181 -6.35 3.52 -5.70
C ILE A 181 -6.90 2.11 -5.84
N ASP A 182 -7.06 1.44 -4.72
CA ASP A 182 -7.51 0.06 -4.64
C ASP A 182 -8.99 -0.02 -4.28
N VAL A 183 -9.71 -0.75 -5.12
CA VAL A 183 -11.10 -1.16 -4.89
C VAL A 183 -11.14 -2.67 -4.76
N TYR A 184 -11.49 -3.16 -3.57
CA TYR A 184 -11.49 -4.61 -3.30
C TYR A 184 -12.63 -5.32 -4.00
N ASP A 185 -12.32 -6.43 -4.67
CA ASP A 185 -13.28 -7.30 -5.34
C ASP A 185 -13.55 -8.51 -4.44
N LEU A 186 -14.34 -8.39 -3.36
CA LEU A 186 -14.59 -9.53 -2.46
C LEU A 186 -15.69 -10.44 -3.03
N VAL A 187 -15.35 -11.23 -4.05
CA VAL A 187 -16.21 -12.31 -4.56
C VAL A 187 -15.69 -13.66 -4.07
N GLY A 188 -16.55 -14.48 -3.47
CA GLY A 188 -16.30 -15.92 -3.29
C GLY A 188 -16.34 -16.45 -1.86
N LYS A 189 -15.68 -15.82 -0.88
CA LYS A 189 -15.76 -16.24 0.54
C LYS A 189 -16.73 -15.41 1.38
N THR A 190 -16.92 -14.14 1.04
CA THR A 190 -17.92 -13.25 1.67
C THR A 190 -19.35 -13.65 1.28
N ARG A 191 -19.55 -14.23 0.09
CA ARG A 191 -20.85 -14.73 -0.38
C ARG A 191 -21.45 -15.81 0.53
N GLN A 192 -20.62 -16.67 1.12
CA GLN A 192 -21.10 -17.72 2.03
C GLN A 192 -21.42 -17.22 3.45
N LEU A 193 -20.91 -16.05 3.84
CA LEU A 193 -21.09 -15.52 5.20
C LEU A 193 -22.06 -14.33 5.27
N THR A 194 -22.28 -13.58 4.19
CA THR A 194 -23.07 -12.33 4.27
C THR A 194 -24.03 -12.08 3.12
N GLY A 195 -24.25 -13.03 2.18
CA GLY A 195 -25.37 -12.96 1.23
C GLY A 195 -25.42 -11.79 0.23
N CYS A 196 -24.44 -10.88 0.19
CA CYS A 196 -24.46 -9.71 -0.72
C CYS A 196 -23.42 -9.80 -1.84
N SER A 197 -23.84 -9.42 -3.05
CA SER A 197 -22.96 -8.99 -4.15
C SER A 197 -22.89 -7.46 -4.14
N GLU A 198 -22.12 -6.89 -3.22
CA GLU A 198 -21.94 -5.44 -3.15
C GLU A 198 -20.45 -5.13 -3.29
N LYS A 199 -20.13 -4.27 -4.27
CA LYS A 199 -18.85 -3.55 -4.29
C LYS A 199 -18.75 -2.81 -2.96
N HIS A 200 -17.62 -2.92 -2.27
CA HIS A 200 -17.48 -2.34 -0.92
C HIS A 200 -17.48 -0.83 -0.94
N ASP A 201 -17.95 -0.22 0.14
CA ASP A 201 -18.23 1.21 0.19
C ASP A 201 -16.98 2.11 0.37
N PHE A 202 -15.78 1.56 0.27
CA PHE A 202 -14.52 2.31 0.42
C PHE A 202 -13.42 1.88 -0.57
N ALA A 203 -12.51 2.80 -0.84
CA ALA A 203 -11.21 2.58 -1.48
C ALA A 203 -10.07 2.80 -0.48
N THR A 204 -8.96 2.11 -0.68
CA THR A 204 -7.66 2.51 -0.11
C THR A 204 -6.84 3.23 -1.15
N ILE A 205 -6.16 4.28 -0.74
CA ILE A 205 -5.33 5.11 -1.61
C ILE A 205 -3.92 5.06 -1.04
N ASP A 206 -3.03 4.45 -1.79
CA ASP A 206 -1.62 4.31 -1.43
C ASP A 206 -0.80 5.29 -2.27
N LEU A 207 -0.03 6.15 -1.62
CA LEU A 207 0.83 7.15 -2.27
C LEU A 207 2.28 6.83 -1.96
N GLU A 208 3.04 6.41 -2.97
CA GLU A 208 4.48 6.20 -2.85
C GLU A 208 5.21 7.55 -2.87
N ILE A 209 5.92 7.85 -1.79
CA ILE A 209 6.63 9.10 -1.58
C ILE A 209 8.12 8.88 -1.81
N PRO A 210 8.71 9.40 -2.91
CA PRO A 210 10.11 9.16 -3.22
C PRO A 210 11.07 9.77 -2.18
N ASP A 211 10.68 10.89 -1.57
CA ASP A 211 11.48 11.65 -0.60
C ASP A 211 10.62 12.14 0.58
N LYS A 212 11.12 11.94 1.81
CA LYS A 212 10.49 12.45 3.06
C LYS A 212 10.32 13.97 3.05
N GLY A 213 11.12 14.70 2.28
CA GLY A 213 10.96 16.16 2.09
C GLY A 213 9.62 16.57 1.46
N LEU A 214 8.92 15.64 0.81
CA LEU A 214 7.62 15.89 0.17
C LEU A 214 6.43 15.84 1.15
N LEU A 215 6.63 15.32 2.36
CA LEU A 215 5.54 15.15 3.34
C LEU A 215 4.95 16.49 3.79
N GLY A 216 5.79 17.49 4.02
CA GLY A 216 5.35 18.84 4.40
C GLY A 216 4.47 19.49 3.31
N PRO A 217 4.98 19.63 2.07
CA PRO A 217 4.18 20.14 0.95
C PRO A 217 2.89 19.35 0.68
N LEU A 218 2.90 18.02 0.84
CA LEU A 218 1.70 17.21 0.73
C LEU A 218 0.67 17.58 1.81
N ALA A 219 1.09 17.67 3.07
CA ALA A 219 0.21 18.05 4.18
C ALA A 219 -0.33 19.48 4.05
N ASP A 220 0.43 20.38 3.44
CA ASP A 220 0.01 21.75 3.13
C ASP A 220 -0.98 21.83 1.94
N GLY A 221 -1.35 20.69 1.33
CA GLY A 221 -2.24 20.65 0.16
C GLY A 221 -1.59 21.15 -1.14
N LYS A 222 -0.26 21.22 -1.22
CA LYS A 222 0.47 21.70 -2.40
C LYS A 222 0.60 20.61 -3.47
N HIS A 223 -0.51 19.99 -3.86
CA HIS A 223 -0.54 18.88 -4.80
C HIS A 223 -1.75 18.92 -5.74
N SER A 224 -1.67 18.22 -6.88
CA SER A 224 -2.76 18.15 -7.86
C SER A 224 -3.78 17.01 -7.60
N LEU A 225 -3.66 16.30 -6.47
CA LEU A 225 -4.50 15.16 -6.12
C LEU A 225 -5.67 15.60 -5.24
N ASP A 226 -6.61 16.37 -5.79
CA ASP A 226 -7.66 17.05 -5.01
C ASP A 226 -8.56 16.08 -4.22
N PHE A 227 -8.76 14.87 -4.72
CA PHE A 227 -9.51 13.83 -4.00
C PHE A 227 -8.89 13.46 -2.64
N LEU A 228 -7.59 13.70 -2.42
CA LEU A 228 -6.94 13.44 -1.13
C LEU A 228 -7.47 14.36 -0.03
N PHE A 229 -7.99 15.55 -0.34
CA PHE A 229 -8.66 16.40 0.64
C PHE A 229 -9.91 15.73 1.24
N HIS A 230 -10.48 14.78 0.51
CA HIS A 230 -11.64 13.99 0.91
C HIS A 230 -11.28 12.58 1.36
N ALA A 231 -10.01 12.24 1.45
CA ALA A 231 -9.54 10.98 1.99
C ALA A 231 -9.05 11.18 3.44
N ILE A 232 -9.25 10.17 4.28
CA ILE A 232 -8.78 10.19 5.66
C ILE A 232 -7.51 9.35 5.81
N SER A 233 -6.50 9.91 6.45
CA SER A 233 -5.35 9.16 6.95
C SER A 233 -5.65 8.70 8.37
N LEU A 234 -5.48 7.41 8.63
CA LEU A 234 -5.68 6.86 9.97
C LEU A 234 -4.44 7.09 10.82
N THR A 235 -4.62 7.52 12.06
CA THR A 235 -3.53 7.80 13.00
C THR A 235 -3.14 6.58 13.81
N ASP A 236 -2.16 6.74 14.69
CA ASP A 236 -1.76 5.74 15.66
C ASP A 236 -2.88 5.33 16.64
N HIS A 237 -3.85 6.22 16.89
CA HIS A 237 -5.04 5.91 17.70
C HIS A 237 -6.02 4.98 16.97
N ASP A 238 -5.96 4.94 15.65
CA ASP A 238 -6.84 4.18 14.77
C ASP A 238 -6.26 2.81 14.37
N LYS A 239 -5.16 2.38 15.03
CA LYS A 239 -4.47 1.10 14.77
C LYS A 239 -5.39 -0.11 14.70
N ARG A 240 -6.49 -0.11 15.47
CA ARG A 240 -7.50 -1.19 15.44
C ARG A 240 -8.23 -1.23 14.10
N ILE A 241 -8.65 -0.06 13.59
CA ILE A 241 -9.31 0.08 12.28
C ILE A 241 -8.32 -0.27 11.18
N GLN A 242 -7.11 0.32 11.20
CA GLN A 242 -6.05 0.02 10.22
C GLN A 242 -5.75 -1.48 10.14
N LYS A 243 -5.58 -2.15 11.28
CA LYS A 243 -5.31 -3.59 11.32
C LYS A 243 -6.49 -4.38 10.76
N ALA A 244 -7.71 -4.03 11.15
CA ALA A 244 -8.93 -4.68 10.71
C ALA A 244 -9.14 -4.58 9.19
N LEU A 245 -8.80 -3.42 8.61
CA LEU A 245 -8.93 -3.12 7.18
C LEU A 245 -7.65 -3.39 6.37
N SER A 246 -6.61 -3.98 6.98
CA SER A 246 -5.41 -4.37 6.24
C SER A 246 -5.72 -5.45 5.21
N SER A 247 -5.09 -5.36 4.02
CA SER A 247 -5.34 -6.31 2.92
C SER A 247 -5.13 -7.78 3.34
N GLN A 248 -4.14 -8.07 4.18
CA GLN A 248 -3.92 -9.42 4.73
C GLN A 248 -5.08 -9.89 5.62
N ARG A 249 -5.61 -9.00 6.48
CA ARG A 249 -6.74 -9.35 7.34
C ARG A 249 -8.02 -9.55 6.53
N ILE A 250 -8.27 -8.68 5.54
CA ILE A 250 -9.39 -8.83 4.61
C ILE A 250 -9.28 -10.15 3.84
N ALA A 251 -8.11 -10.48 3.30
CA ALA A 251 -7.87 -11.74 2.59
C ALA A 251 -8.18 -12.98 3.44
N ARG A 252 -7.90 -12.90 4.74
CA ARG A 252 -8.03 -14.02 5.69
C ARG A 252 -9.42 -14.14 6.30
N LYS A 253 -10.03 -13.02 6.65
CA LYS A 253 -11.23 -12.96 7.50
C LYS A 253 -12.43 -12.29 6.82
N GLY A 254 -12.26 -11.77 5.61
CA GLY A 254 -13.24 -10.91 4.97
C GLY A 254 -13.23 -9.50 5.57
N LEU A 255 -14.14 -8.66 5.10
CA LEU A 255 -14.27 -7.28 5.53
C LEU A 255 -14.87 -7.21 6.95
N ASP A 256 -14.19 -6.52 7.85
CA ASP A 256 -14.68 -6.26 9.21
C ASP A 256 -15.67 -5.08 9.17
N ARG A 257 -16.97 -5.37 9.19
CA ARG A 257 -18.01 -4.33 9.08
C ARG A 257 -17.97 -3.32 10.21
N ARG A 258 -17.64 -3.71 11.44
CA ARG A 258 -17.51 -2.76 12.55
C ARG A 258 -16.38 -1.77 12.33
N ALA A 259 -15.26 -2.24 11.78
CA ALA A 259 -14.14 -1.36 11.43
C ALA A 259 -14.49 -0.44 10.26
N LEU A 260 -15.26 -0.93 9.28
CA LEU A 260 -15.76 -0.10 8.19
C LEU A 260 -16.72 0.98 8.70
N ASP A 261 -17.68 0.64 9.54
CA ASP A 261 -18.64 1.61 10.09
C ASP A 261 -17.91 2.69 10.90
N ALA A 262 -16.91 2.29 11.70
CA ALA A 262 -16.06 3.23 12.42
C ALA A 262 -15.25 4.13 11.47
N LEU A 263 -14.72 3.58 10.37
CA LEU A 263 -14.03 4.36 9.34
C LEU A 263 -14.96 5.41 8.69
N LEU A 264 -16.19 5.01 8.34
CA LEU A 264 -17.18 5.92 7.74
C LEU A 264 -17.62 7.01 8.72
N GLN A 265 -17.81 6.68 9.99
CA GLN A 265 -18.10 7.67 11.03
C GLN A 265 -16.95 8.67 11.23
N LEU A 266 -15.69 8.20 11.21
CA LEU A 266 -14.52 9.09 11.26
C LEU A 266 -14.48 10.01 10.05
N HIS A 267 -14.81 9.49 8.86
CA HIS A 267 -14.88 10.27 7.63
C HIS A 267 -15.94 11.39 7.74
N GLU A 268 -17.16 11.05 8.18
CA GLU A 268 -18.21 12.05 8.41
C GLU A 268 -17.80 13.14 9.41
N GLN A 269 -17.15 12.75 10.51
CA GLN A 269 -16.68 13.68 11.53
C GLN A 269 -15.58 14.61 10.99
N TYR A 270 -14.66 14.07 10.19
CA TYR A 270 -13.57 14.84 9.60
C TYR A 270 -14.11 15.97 8.72
N HIS A 271 -15.11 15.69 7.88
CA HIS A 271 -15.69 16.69 6.98
C HIS A 271 -16.61 17.68 7.69
N ARG A 272 -17.39 17.26 8.69
CA ARG A 272 -18.21 18.19 9.49
C ARG A 272 -17.40 19.19 10.30
N ASN A 273 -16.18 18.83 10.72
CA ASN A 273 -15.32 19.71 11.52
C ASN A 273 -14.36 20.55 10.66
N GLY A 274 -14.33 20.32 9.34
CA GLY A 274 -13.53 21.09 8.38
C GLY A 274 -14.29 22.23 7.69
N GLU A 275 -15.61 22.31 7.88
CA GLU A 275 -16.49 23.43 7.53
C GLU A 275 -16.58 24.46 8.68
#